data_AF-A0A933XB13-F1
#
_entry.id   AF-A0A933XB13-F1
#
_cell.length_a   1.000
_cell.length_b   1.000
_cell.length_c   1.000
_cell.angle_alpha   90.00
_cell.angle_beta   90.00
_cell.angle_gamma   90.00
#
_symmetry.space_group_name_H-M   'P 1'
#
loop_
_entity.id
_entity.type
_entity.pdbx_description
1 polymer ?
#
loop_
_entity_poly.entity_id
_entity_poly.type
_entity_poly.pdbx_seq_one_letter_code
_entity_poly.pdbx_strand_id
1 'polypeptide(L)'
;MKYLLVVFLWTLYVSLHSYLISTRFTNLMNRLLKEYYAFYRLFYILISLILLIPLINFANQIDDKVIIVYESPFSVIRYIMTGFSLLIFFYAFFFNYDSLSFFGIRQIMNFKKEVKINPTDTIKRNGLLGLIRHPMYFALIIYLWCQTFRMMDIYVNVLLTLYVIIGTILEEKKLVLEFGNAYVKYQKEVPMLIPFTKKIFK
;
A
#
# COMPACT_ATOMS: atom_id res chain seq x y z
N MET A 1 -21.53 -15.24 13.83
CA MET A 1 -21.19 -14.04 14.63
C MET A 1 -19.70 -13.72 14.60
N LYS A 2 -18.78 -14.69 14.80
CA LYS A 2 -17.33 -14.45 14.80
C LYS A 2 -16.77 -13.82 13.50
N TYR A 3 -17.19 -14.30 12.33
CA TYR A 3 -16.79 -13.71 11.03
C TYR A 3 -17.17 -12.23 10.89
N LEU A 4 -18.41 -11.87 11.27
CA LEU A 4 -18.89 -10.50 11.22
C LEU A 4 -18.07 -9.57 12.13
N LEU A 5 -17.70 -10.05 13.32
CA LEU A 5 -16.85 -9.29 14.24
C LEU A 5 -15.47 -9.03 13.60
N VAL A 6 -14.85 -10.04 13.00
CA VAL A 6 -13.53 -9.85 12.36
C VAL A 6 -13.63 -8.91 11.16
N VAL A 7 -14.63 -9.06 10.30
CA VAL A 7 -14.86 -8.14 9.17
C VAL A 7 -15.09 -6.71 9.66
N PHE A 8 -15.85 -6.53 10.75
CA PHE A 8 -16.05 -5.23 11.37
C PHE A 8 -14.74 -4.64 11.90
N LEU A 9 -13.93 -5.41 12.60
CA LEU A 9 -12.62 -4.96 13.11
C LEU A 9 -11.65 -4.62 11.98
N TRP A 10 -11.62 -5.40 10.89
CA TRP A 10 -10.85 -5.05 9.70
C TRP A 10 -11.34 -3.77 9.05
N THR A 11 -12.66 -3.59 8.94
CA THR A 11 -13.26 -2.36 8.39
C THR A 11 -12.89 -1.15 9.25
N LEU A 12 -12.96 -1.29 10.58
CA LEU A 12 -12.57 -0.26 11.53
C LEU A 12 -11.08 0.07 11.40
N TYR A 13 -10.22 -0.95 11.33
CA TYR A 13 -8.78 -0.79 11.17
C TYR A 13 -8.43 -0.04 9.88
N VAL A 14 -8.94 -0.49 8.73
CA VAL A 14 -8.61 0.15 7.44
C VAL A 14 -9.17 1.58 7.36
N SER A 15 -10.34 1.82 7.97
CA SER A 15 -10.91 3.16 8.07
C SER A 15 -10.07 4.08 8.94
N LEU A 16 -9.62 3.61 10.10
CA LEU A 16 -8.73 4.35 11.00
C LEU A 16 -7.38 4.63 10.33
N HIS A 17 -6.79 3.63 9.70
CA HIS A 17 -5.53 3.75 8.96
C HIS A 17 -5.65 4.81 7.85
N SER A 18 -6.72 4.77 7.05
CA SER A 18 -7.00 5.80 6.03
C SER A 18 -7.27 7.19 6.63
N TYR A 19 -7.94 7.26 7.77
CA TYR A 19 -8.23 8.53 8.44
C TYR A 19 -6.97 9.23 8.92
N LEU A 20 -6.05 8.49 9.56
CA LEU A 20 -4.79 9.03 10.08
C LEU A 20 -3.89 9.58 8.96
N ILE A 21 -3.89 8.95 7.78
CA ILE A 21 -3.13 9.45 6.62
C ILE A 21 -3.92 10.41 5.71
N SER A 22 -5.15 10.76 6.10
CA SER A 22 -5.98 11.69 5.34
C SER A 22 -5.36 13.08 5.33
N THR A 23 -5.52 13.82 4.22
CA THR A 23 -4.98 15.19 4.08
C THR A 23 -5.49 16.13 5.16
N ARG A 24 -6.73 15.93 5.63
CA ARG A 24 -7.33 16.72 6.72
C ARG A 24 -6.61 16.46 8.03
N PHE A 25 -6.42 15.20 8.39
CA PHE A 25 -5.78 14.83 9.66
C PHE A 25 -4.30 15.18 9.66
N THR A 26 -3.58 14.90 8.58
CA THR A 26 -2.16 15.23 8.47
C THR A 26 -1.93 16.74 8.50
N ASN A 27 -2.78 17.55 7.86
CA ASN A 27 -2.71 19.01 7.94
C ASN A 27 -3.01 19.52 9.36
N LEU A 28 -3.97 18.94 10.06
CA LEU A 28 -4.25 19.25 11.45
C LEU A 28 -3.03 18.94 12.34
N MET A 29 -2.47 17.73 12.21
CA MET A 29 -1.29 17.32 12.98
C MET A 29 -0.07 18.18 12.65
N ASN A 30 0.12 18.57 11.40
CA ASN A 30 1.19 19.48 11.00
C ASN A 30 1.05 20.85 11.68
N ARG A 31 -0.18 21.39 11.77
CA ARG A 31 -0.45 22.65 12.48
C ARG A 31 -0.23 22.54 13.99
N LEU A 32 -0.62 21.42 14.60
CA LEU A 32 -0.50 21.21 16.04
C LEU A 32 0.94 20.92 16.48
N LEU A 33 1.64 20.04 15.75
CA LEU A 33 2.98 19.57 16.10
C LEU A 33 4.11 20.46 15.56
N LYS A 34 3.84 21.28 14.53
CA LYS A 34 4.82 22.15 13.88
C LYS A 34 6.09 21.37 13.51
N GLU A 35 7.25 21.74 14.03
CA GLU A 35 8.53 21.06 13.78
C GLU A 35 8.53 19.59 14.22
N TYR A 36 7.76 19.23 15.24
CA TYR A 36 7.65 17.85 15.73
C TYR A 36 6.81 16.96 14.80
N TYR A 37 6.15 17.52 13.78
CA TYR A 37 5.46 16.73 12.75
C TYR A 37 6.41 15.76 12.02
N ALA A 38 7.73 16.03 12.03
CA ALA A 38 8.75 15.10 11.54
C ALA A 38 8.61 13.67 12.13
N PHE A 39 8.19 13.54 13.39
CA PHE A 39 8.02 12.24 14.07
C PHE A 39 6.66 11.59 13.80
N TYR A 40 5.69 12.33 13.25
CA TYR A 40 4.33 11.85 13.06
C TYR A 40 4.27 10.62 12.14
N ARG A 41 5.09 10.58 11.09
CA ARG A 41 5.11 9.43 10.17
C ARG A 41 5.60 8.15 10.85
N LEU A 42 6.63 8.23 11.70
CA LEU A 42 7.09 7.07 12.46
C LEU A 42 6.01 6.60 13.45
N PHE A 43 5.40 7.54 14.19
CA PHE A 43 4.30 7.25 15.10
C PHE A 43 3.12 6.56 14.40
N TYR A 44 2.74 7.06 13.22
CA TYR A 44 1.70 6.48 12.39
C TYR A 44 1.98 5.02 12.03
N ILE A 45 3.21 4.70 11.61
CA ILE A 45 3.61 3.34 11.25
C ILE A 45 3.55 2.43 12.48
N LEU A 46 4.07 2.89 13.62
CA LEU A 46 4.07 2.12 14.86
C LEU A 46 2.64 1.80 15.31
N ILE A 47 1.75 2.78 15.33
CA ILE A 47 0.33 2.55 15.64
C ILE A 47 -0.30 1.58 14.64
N SER A 48 -0.02 1.76 13.35
CA SER A 48 -0.56 0.90 12.30
C SER A 48 -0.15 -0.57 12.50
N LEU A 49 1.10 -0.83 12.91
CA LEU A 49 1.61 -2.17 13.21
C LEU A 49 1.04 -2.74 14.53
N ILE A 50 1.00 -1.93 15.58
CA ILE A 50 0.47 -2.31 16.90
C ILE A 50 -0.99 -2.74 16.80
N LEU A 51 -1.77 -2.10 15.93
CA LEU A 51 -3.16 -2.47 15.68
C LEU A 51 -3.31 -3.64 14.71
N LEU A 52 -2.44 -3.74 13.69
CA LEU A 52 -2.53 -4.77 12.66
C LEU A 52 -2.14 -6.16 13.16
N ILE A 53 -1.03 -6.29 13.90
CA ILE A 53 -0.50 -7.60 14.30
C ILE A 53 -1.51 -8.38 15.16
N PRO A 54 -2.12 -7.79 16.21
CA PRO A 54 -3.15 -8.48 16.99
C PRO A 54 -4.39 -8.82 16.15
N LEU A 55 -4.77 -7.95 15.22
CA LEU A 55 -5.93 -8.19 14.34
C LEU A 55 -5.71 -9.38 13.41
N ILE A 56 -4.52 -9.50 12.81
CA ILE A 56 -4.13 -10.68 12.01
C ILE A 56 -4.17 -11.93 12.87
N ASN A 57 -3.55 -11.89 14.06
CA ASN A 57 -3.54 -13.03 14.98
C ASN A 57 -4.95 -13.45 15.39
N PHE A 58 -5.83 -12.50 15.64
CA PHE A 58 -7.22 -12.76 15.99
C PHE A 58 -8.00 -13.37 14.81
N ALA A 59 -7.83 -12.83 13.60
CA ALA A 59 -8.43 -13.39 12.39
C ALA A 59 -7.97 -14.84 12.14
N ASN A 60 -6.69 -15.12 12.41
CA ASN A 60 -6.11 -16.45 12.26
C ASN A 60 -6.65 -17.49 13.25
N GLN A 61 -7.27 -17.08 14.35
CA GLN A 61 -7.85 -17.98 15.35
C GLN A 61 -9.33 -18.32 15.09
N ILE A 62 -9.96 -17.69 14.09
CA ILE A 62 -11.39 -17.94 13.79
C ILE A 62 -11.57 -19.28 13.09
N ASP A 63 -10.70 -19.56 12.13
CA ASP A 63 -10.74 -20.77 11.31
C ASP A 63 -9.44 -21.54 11.44
N ASP A 64 -9.55 -22.82 11.75
CA ASP A 64 -8.41 -23.75 11.70
C ASP A 64 -8.37 -24.52 10.37
N LYS A 65 -9.53 -24.66 9.70
CA LYS A 65 -9.67 -25.47 8.50
C LYS A 65 -9.34 -24.67 7.24
N VAL A 66 -8.24 -25.03 6.59
CA VAL A 66 -7.91 -24.57 5.24
C VAL A 66 -8.87 -25.24 4.24
N ILE A 67 -9.57 -24.43 3.44
CA ILE A 67 -10.56 -24.88 2.46
C ILE A 67 -10.01 -24.93 1.03
N ILE A 68 -9.01 -24.09 0.73
CA ILE A 68 -8.35 -24.05 -0.58
C ILE A 68 -6.89 -24.44 -0.37
N VAL A 69 -6.56 -25.65 -0.83
CA VAL A 69 -5.22 -26.20 -0.87
C VAL A 69 -4.90 -26.53 -2.32
N TYR A 70 -3.67 -26.21 -2.74
CA TYR A 70 -3.20 -26.47 -4.09
C TYR A 70 -2.31 -27.71 -4.07
N GLU A 71 -2.68 -28.74 -4.83
CA GLU A 71 -1.84 -29.90 -5.07
C GLU A 71 -0.82 -29.64 -6.19
N SER A 72 0.18 -30.52 -6.31
CA SER A 72 1.13 -30.45 -7.43
C SER A 72 0.40 -30.69 -8.75
N PRO A 73 0.62 -29.89 -9.82
CA PRO A 73 1.67 -28.88 -10.00
C PRO A 73 1.28 -27.44 -9.62
N PHE A 74 0.01 -27.19 -9.27
CA PHE A 74 -0.48 -25.83 -8.97
C PHE A 74 0.16 -25.23 -7.71
N SER A 75 0.62 -26.07 -6.77
CA SER A 75 1.42 -25.62 -5.62
C SER A 75 2.72 -24.94 -6.04
N VAL A 76 3.39 -25.41 -7.09
CA VAL A 76 4.63 -24.82 -7.62
C VAL A 76 4.35 -23.45 -8.21
N ILE A 77 3.30 -23.33 -9.03
CA ILE A 77 2.85 -22.06 -9.61
C ILE A 77 2.57 -21.05 -8.49
N ARG A 78 1.88 -21.47 -7.43
CA ARG A 78 1.58 -20.64 -6.26
C ARG A 78 2.85 -20.08 -5.60
N TYR A 79 3.85 -20.92 -5.35
CA TYR A 79 5.12 -20.46 -4.75
C TYR A 79 5.89 -19.52 -5.69
N ILE A 80 5.90 -19.80 -6.99
CA ILE A 80 6.51 -18.91 -7.99
C ILE A 80 5.81 -17.55 -7.97
N MET A 81 4.48 -17.51 -8.00
CA MET A 81 3.73 -16.25 -7.97
C MET A 81 3.94 -15.49 -6.66
N THR A 82 3.98 -16.19 -5.53
CA THR A 82 4.28 -15.58 -4.23
C THR A 82 5.69 -14.98 -4.22
N GLY A 83 6.70 -15.73 -4.65
CA GLY A 83 8.08 -15.23 -4.73
C GLY A 83 8.22 -14.05 -5.69
N PHE A 84 7.56 -14.11 -6.84
CA PHE A 84 7.51 -13.01 -7.82
C PHE A 84 6.85 -11.75 -7.24
N SER A 85 5.75 -11.91 -6.50
CA SER A 85 5.06 -10.79 -5.85
C SER A 85 5.96 -10.11 -4.81
N LEU A 86 6.64 -10.88 -3.96
CA LEU A 86 7.58 -10.35 -2.97
C LEU A 86 8.76 -9.63 -3.65
N LEU A 87 9.31 -10.21 -4.71
CA LEU A 87 10.39 -9.59 -5.49
C LEU A 87 9.96 -8.22 -6.04
N ILE A 88 8.80 -8.13 -6.69
CA ILE A 88 8.29 -6.84 -7.20
C ILE A 88 8.09 -5.85 -6.05
N PHE A 89 7.50 -6.30 -4.95
CA PHE A 89 7.23 -5.44 -3.79
C PHE A 89 8.52 -4.83 -3.25
N PHE A 90 9.52 -5.65 -2.94
CA PHE A 90 10.79 -5.18 -2.40
C PHE A 90 11.60 -4.37 -3.42
N TYR A 91 11.62 -4.78 -4.69
CA TYR A 91 12.28 -4.01 -5.73
C TYR A 91 11.68 -2.61 -5.84
N ALA A 92 10.35 -2.50 -5.92
CA ALA A 92 9.68 -1.21 -5.95
C ALA A 92 9.99 -0.40 -4.68
N PHE A 93 9.91 -1.02 -3.51
CA PHE A 93 10.15 -0.38 -2.22
C PHE A 93 11.55 0.25 -2.10
N PHE A 94 12.59 -0.44 -2.58
CA PHE A 94 13.97 0.03 -2.47
C PHE A 94 14.41 0.96 -3.61
N PHE A 95 13.96 0.71 -4.84
CA PHE A 95 14.48 1.39 -6.03
C PHE A 95 13.54 2.45 -6.60
N ASN A 96 12.22 2.30 -6.44
CA ASN A 96 11.25 3.24 -6.96
C ASN A 96 10.76 4.23 -5.90
N TYR A 97 10.51 3.74 -4.68
CA TYR A 97 10.07 4.55 -3.54
C TYR A 97 11.24 4.98 -2.65
N ASP A 98 11.11 6.13 -1.99
CA ASP A 98 12.07 6.56 -0.96
C ASP A 98 11.74 5.85 0.37
N SER A 99 12.34 4.68 0.58
CA SER A 99 12.11 3.83 1.75
C SER A 99 12.38 4.54 3.09
N LEU A 100 13.35 5.45 3.13
CA LEU A 100 13.63 6.25 4.34
C LEU A 100 12.51 7.25 4.63
N SER A 101 11.96 7.89 3.59
CA SER A 101 10.79 8.76 3.72
C SER A 101 9.50 7.98 3.98
N PHE A 102 9.43 6.72 3.55
CA PHE A 102 8.33 5.82 3.88
C PHE A 102 8.31 5.53 5.39
N PHE A 103 9.45 5.21 6.00
CA PHE A 103 9.55 4.95 7.45
C PHE A 103 9.52 6.19 8.34
N GLY A 104 9.55 7.40 7.79
CA GLY A 104 9.65 8.62 8.59
C GLY A 104 11.09 8.99 8.98
N ILE A 105 12.07 8.16 8.64
CA ILE A 105 13.48 8.33 9.05
C ILE A 105 14.07 9.60 8.44
N ARG A 106 13.81 9.86 7.15
CA ARG A 106 14.31 11.07 6.49
C ARG A 106 13.77 12.34 7.14
N GLN A 107 12.49 12.33 7.51
CA GLN A 107 11.83 13.44 8.20
C GLN A 107 12.49 13.71 9.55
N ILE A 108 12.81 12.66 10.31
CA ILE A 108 13.53 12.77 11.60
C ILE A 108 14.97 13.24 11.39
N MET A 109 15.70 12.71 10.40
CA MET A 109 17.08 13.14 10.09
C MET A 109 17.16 14.61 9.68
N ASN A 110 16.07 15.15 9.15
CA ASN A 110 15.89 16.54 8.75
C ASN A 110 15.26 17.42 9.85
N PHE A 111 14.95 16.85 11.02
CA PHE A 111 14.42 17.60 12.15
C PHE A 111 15.39 18.74 12.53
N LYS A 112 14.85 19.96 12.61
CA LYS A 112 15.60 21.20 12.88
C LYS A 112 16.71 21.55 11.87
N LYS A 113 16.71 20.93 10.68
CA LYS A 113 17.58 21.35 9.57
C LYS A 113 16.77 22.18 8.59
N GLU A 114 17.35 23.29 8.11
CA GLU A 114 16.80 24.03 6.97
C GLU A 114 16.95 23.18 5.71
N VAL A 115 15.95 22.36 5.42
CA VAL A 115 15.88 21.65 4.15
C VAL A 115 15.34 22.61 3.11
N LYS A 116 16.18 23.00 2.16
CA LYS A 116 15.71 23.59 0.90
C LYS A 116 14.88 22.52 0.19
N ILE A 117 13.55 22.64 0.29
CA ILE A 117 12.62 21.82 -0.48
C ILE A 117 12.81 22.25 -1.93
N ASN A 118 13.56 21.48 -2.71
CA ASN A 118 13.60 21.67 -4.15
C ASN A 118 12.23 21.25 -4.69
N PRO A 119 11.43 22.16 -5.28
CA PRO A 119 10.04 21.90 -5.65
C PRO A 119 9.91 21.07 -6.95
N THR A 120 10.93 20.29 -7.29
CA THR A 120 10.98 19.47 -8.51
C THR A 120 11.09 18.00 -8.14
N ASP A 121 10.13 17.48 -7.37
CA ASP A 121 9.88 16.04 -7.36
C ASP A 121 9.25 15.68 -8.70
N THR A 122 10.06 15.57 -9.75
CA THR A 122 9.61 15.11 -11.05
C THR A 122 9.02 13.71 -10.90
N ILE A 123 7.89 13.43 -11.57
CA ILE A 123 7.27 12.10 -11.58
C ILE A 123 8.33 11.07 -12.01
N LYS A 124 8.68 10.15 -11.11
CA LYS A 124 9.59 9.04 -11.42
C LYS A 124 8.88 8.07 -12.36
N ARG A 125 9.42 7.92 -13.57
CA ARG A 125 8.85 7.06 -14.63
C ARG A 125 9.73 5.87 -15.01
N ASN A 126 10.86 5.69 -14.32
CA ASN A 126 11.85 4.69 -14.69
C ASN A 126 11.54 3.32 -14.05
N GLY A 127 11.94 2.24 -14.74
CA GLY A 127 11.78 0.87 -14.25
C GLY A 127 10.31 0.45 -14.13
N LEU A 128 9.93 -0.13 -12.98
CA LEU A 128 8.57 -0.64 -12.74
C LEU A 128 7.49 0.44 -12.88
N LEU A 129 7.77 1.67 -12.45
CA LEU A 129 6.85 2.81 -12.59
C LEU A 129 6.60 3.17 -14.08
N GLY A 130 7.46 2.75 -15.00
CA GLY A 130 7.20 2.88 -16.44
C GLY A 130 6.22 1.84 -16.98
N LEU A 131 6.05 0.71 -16.29
CA LEU A 131 5.20 -0.41 -16.71
C LEU A 131 3.82 -0.36 -16.06
N ILE A 132 3.76 -0.06 -14.76
CA ILE A 132 2.54 0.06 -13.96
C ILE A 132 2.72 1.18 -12.94
N ARG A 133 1.67 1.97 -12.70
CA ARG A 133 1.76 3.13 -11.80
C ARG A 133 1.92 2.74 -10.33
N HIS A 134 1.36 1.59 -9.93
CA HIS A 134 1.32 1.14 -8.54
C HIS A 134 1.88 -0.29 -8.36
N PRO A 135 3.19 -0.50 -8.56
CA PRO A 135 3.79 -1.84 -8.55
C PRO A 135 3.71 -2.54 -7.19
N MET A 136 3.84 -1.80 -6.08
CA MET A 136 3.68 -2.39 -4.74
C MET A 136 2.25 -2.87 -4.48
N TYR A 137 1.24 -2.15 -4.96
CA TYR A 137 -0.16 -2.54 -4.79
C TYR A 137 -0.52 -3.74 -5.65
N PHE A 138 -0.01 -3.78 -6.89
CA PHE A 138 -0.12 -4.96 -7.74
C PHE A 138 0.51 -6.20 -7.09
N ALA A 139 1.74 -6.06 -6.59
CA ALA A 139 2.43 -7.13 -5.86
C ALA A 139 1.65 -7.57 -4.62
N LEU A 140 1.11 -6.64 -3.84
CA LEU A 140 0.30 -6.95 -2.67
C LEU A 140 -0.97 -7.75 -3.04
N ILE A 141 -1.68 -7.35 -4.10
CA ILE A 141 -2.87 -8.09 -4.57
C ILE A 141 -2.50 -9.52 -4.99
N ILE A 142 -1.41 -9.70 -5.76
CA ILE A 142 -0.94 -11.05 -6.11
C ILE A 142 -0.62 -11.85 -4.85
N TYR A 143 0.11 -11.26 -3.91
CA TYR A 143 0.49 -11.93 -2.66
C TYR A 143 -0.73 -12.41 -1.88
N LEU A 144 -1.75 -11.56 -1.73
CA LEU A 144 -3.00 -11.91 -1.04
C LEU A 144 -3.69 -13.11 -1.70
N TRP A 145 -3.75 -13.14 -3.04
CA TRP A 145 -4.50 -14.17 -3.78
C TRP A 145 -3.68 -15.41 -4.18
N CYS A 146 -2.39 -15.48 -3.83
CA CYS A 146 -1.53 -16.65 -4.08
C CYS A 146 -1.20 -17.44 -2.80
N GLN A 147 -2.04 -17.37 -1.78
CA GLN A 147 -1.92 -18.18 -0.57
C GLN A 147 -2.90 -19.36 -0.57
N THR A 148 -2.76 -20.23 0.42
CA THR A 148 -3.82 -21.17 0.79
C THR A 148 -4.85 -20.43 1.65
N PHE A 149 -6.13 -20.76 1.51
CA PHE A 149 -7.20 -19.98 2.13
C PHE A 149 -8.02 -20.78 3.11
N ARG A 150 -8.32 -20.16 4.25
CA ARG A 150 -9.48 -20.44 5.08
C ARG A 150 -10.63 -19.52 4.67
N MET A 151 -11.84 -19.78 5.16
CA MET A 151 -13.00 -18.92 4.84
C MET A 151 -12.77 -17.47 5.27
N MET A 152 -12.23 -17.26 6.48
CA MET A 152 -11.89 -15.95 7.00
C MET A 152 -10.87 -15.21 6.10
N ASP A 153 -9.86 -15.90 5.58
CA ASP A 153 -8.84 -15.29 4.72
C ASP A 153 -9.46 -14.73 3.43
N ILE A 154 -10.47 -15.40 2.86
CA ILE A 154 -11.17 -14.91 1.67
C ILE A 154 -11.90 -13.59 1.98
N TYR A 155 -12.63 -13.51 3.10
CA TYR A 155 -13.32 -12.28 3.51
C TYR A 155 -12.33 -11.13 3.71
N VAL A 156 -11.22 -11.38 4.39
CA VAL A 156 -10.16 -10.38 4.61
C VAL A 156 -9.53 -9.95 3.29
N ASN A 157 -9.20 -10.89 2.40
CA ASN A 157 -8.56 -10.61 1.12
C ASN A 157 -9.45 -9.79 0.19
N VAL A 158 -10.76 -10.07 0.14
CA VAL A 158 -11.72 -9.25 -0.60
C VAL A 158 -11.76 -7.83 -0.05
N LEU A 159 -11.87 -7.69 1.28
CA LEU A 159 -11.88 -6.38 1.95
C LEU A 159 -10.60 -5.60 1.67
N LEU A 160 -9.43 -6.22 1.82
CA LEU A 160 -8.13 -5.60 1.57
C LEU A 160 -7.94 -5.25 0.09
N THR A 161 -8.40 -6.09 -0.83
CA THR A 161 -8.33 -5.80 -2.27
C THR A 161 -9.18 -4.57 -2.62
N LEU A 162 -10.42 -4.49 -2.11
CA LEU A 162 -11.27 -3.32 -2.28
C LEU A 162 -10.63 -2.07 -1.67
N TYR A 163 -10.07 -2.20 -0.46
CA TYR A 163 -9.36 -1.12 0.21
C TYR A 163 -8.18 -0.59 -0.61
N VAL A 164 -7.35 -1.48 -1.16
CA VAL A 164 -6.21 -1.11 -2.02
C VAL A 164 -6.70 -0.40 -3.28
N ILE A 165 -7.75 -0.89 -3.95
CA ILE A 165 -8.30 -0.26 -5.14
C ILE A 165 -8.81 1.16 -4.84
N ILE A 166 -9.61 1.31 -3.78
CA ILE A 166 -10.13 2.61 -3.34
C ILE A 166 -8.97 3.55 -2.98
N GLY A 167 -8.00 3.06 -2.20
CA GLY A 167 -6.81 3.81 -1.80
C GLY A 167 -6.02 4.31 -3.02
N THR A 168 -5.83 3.44 -4.01
CA THR A 168 -5.17 3.79 -5.28
C THR A 168 -5.89 4.92 -5.99
N ILE A 169 -7.22 4.83 -6.16
CA ILE A 169 -8.01 5.88 -6.84
C ILE A 169 -7.91 7.22 -6.09
N LEU A 170 -7.95 7.20 -4.76
CA LEU A 170 -7.80 8.40 -3.93
C LEU A 170 -6.40 8.98 -4.03
N GLU A 171 -5.36 8.15 -4.05
CA GLU A 171 -3.98 8.56 -4.25
C GLU A 171 -3.79 9.22 -5.61
N GLU A 172 -4.29 8.63 -6.69
CA GLU A 172 -4.19 9.23 -8.03
C GLU A 172 -4.86 10.60 -8.11
N LYS A 173 -6.02 10.77 -7.45
CA LYS A 173 -6.66 12.09 -7.37
C LYS A 173 -5.76 13.11 -6.68
N LYS A 174 -5.06 12.73 -5.61
CA LYS A 174 -4.10 13.61 -4.93
C LYS A 174 -2.91 13.93 -5.83
N LEU A 175 -2.38 12.94 -6.53
CA LEU A 175 -1.24 13.12 -7.46
C LEU A 175 -1.61 14.00 -8.66
N VAL A 176 -2.85 13.93 -9.15
CA VAL A 176 -3.36 14.89 -10.17
C VAL A 176 -3.41 16.30 -9.60
N LEU A 177 -3.84 16.50 -8.35
CA LEU A 177 -3.86 17.82 -7.73
C LEU A 177 -2.45 18.38 -7.51
N GLU A 178 -1.47 17.52 -7.22
CA GLU A 178 -0.09 17.90 -6.94
C GLU A 178 0.73 18.15 -8.22
N PHE A 179 0.62 17.27 -9.21
CA PHE A 179 1.45 17.30 -10.43
C PHE A 179 0.71 17.74 -11.70
N GLY A 180 -0.60 17.97 -11.60
CA GLY A 180 -1.44 18.50 -12.69
C GLY A 180 -1.36 17.68 -13.98
N ASN A 181 -1.20 18.38 -15.10
CA ASN A 181 -1.19 17.79 -16.45
C ASN A 181 -0.07 16.76 -16.66
N ALA A 182 1.04 16.85 -15.93
CA ALA A 182 2.13 15.88 -16.04
C ALA A 182 1.67 14.49 -15.59
N TYR A 183 0.90 14.42 -14.49
CA TYR A 183 0.36 13.15 -13.99
C TYR A 183 -0.81 12.65 -14.83
N VAL A 184 -1.66 13.55 -15.36
CA VAL A 184 -2.70 13.16 -16.31
C VAL A 184 -2.11 12.50 -17.57
N LYS A 185 -1.00 13.04 -18.10
CA LYS A 185 -0.27 12.42 -19.22
C LYS A 185 0.28 11.04 -18.82
N TYR A 186 0.91 10.93 -17.66
CA TYR A 186 1.39 9.66 -17.13
C TYR A 186 0.26 8.63 -16.95
N GLN A 187 -0.92 9.04 -16.48
CA GLN A 187 -2.09 8.17 -16.38
C GLN A 187 -2.58 7.66 -17.73
N LYS A 188 -2.43 8.43 -18.81
CA LYS A 188 -2.80 8.00 -20.17
C LYS A 188 -1.81 6.97 -20.72
N GLU A 189 -0.53 7.11 -20.41
CA GLU A 189 0.55 6.29 -20.97
C GLU A 189 0.79 4.99 -20.21
N VAL A 190 0.73 5.01 -18.88
CA VAL A 190 1.05 3.85 -18.03
C VAL A 190 -0.21 3.33 -17.35
N PRO A 191 -0.51 2.02 -17.32
CA PRO A 191 -1.69 1.48 -16.65
C PRO A 191 -1.61 1.52 -15.11
N MET A 192 -2.75 1.44 -14.44
CA MET A 192 -2.84 1.59 -12.98
C MET A 192 -2.18 0.43 -12.21
N LEU A 193 -2.69 -0.79 -12.42
CA LEU A 193 -2.29 -2.00 -11.68
C LEU A 193 -1.88 -3.14 -12.63
N ILE A 194 -2.67 -3.40 -13.66
CA ILE A 194 -2.44 -4.53 -14.57
C ILE A 194 -1.54 -4.07 -15.73
N PRO A 195 -0.35 -4.65 -15.89
CA PRO A 195 0.57 -4.27 -16.96
C PRO A 195 -0.04 -4.53 -18.34
N PHE A 196 0.44 -3.80 -19.35
CA PHE A 196 0.08 -3.97 -20.76
C PHE A 196 -1.39 -3.71 -21.14
N THR A 197 -2.21 -3.18 -20.23
CA THR A 197 -3.62 -2.81 -20.55
C THR A 197 -3.75 -1.52 -21.35
N LYS A 198 -2.67 -0.74 -21.48
CA LYS A 198 -2.63 0.48 -22.29
C LYS A 198 -1.60 0.34 -23.40
N LYS A 199 -1.93 0.85 -24.59
CA LYS A 199 -0.97 0.95 -25.70
C LYS A 199 0.15 1.88 -25.27
N ILE A 200 1.37 1.35 -25.22
CA ILE A 200 2.59 2.15 -25.12
C ILE A 200 2.63 2.96 -26.43
N PHE A 201 2.16 4.22 -26.39
CA PHE A 201 2.44 5.15 -27.47
C PHE A 201 3.94 5.44 -27.41
N LYS A 202 4.68 4.75 -28.28
CA LYS A 202 6.08 5.03 -28.57
C LYS A 202 6.19 6.35 -29.32
#